data_AF-U6DW99-F1
#
_entry.id   AF-U6DW99-F1
#
_cell.length_a   1.000
_cell.length_b   1.000
_cell.length_c   1.000
_cell.angle_alpha   90.00
_cell.angle_beta   90.00
_cell.angle_gamma   90.00
#
_symmetry.space_group_name_H-M   'P 1'
#
loop_
_entity.id
_entity.type
_entity.pdbx_description
1 polymer ?
#
loop_
_entity_poly.entity_id
_entity_poly.type
_entity_poly.pdbx_seq_one_letter_code
_entity_poly.pdbx_strand_id
1 'polypeptide(L)'
;LHAGKVREDGRVEIPHLDGHASPGADGQERVSEIISFAETDGLASSRVRLYFFISNEGNQNLFVVQASLWLYLKLLPYVLEKGSRRKVRVKVYFQEQGHGDQWDVVEKKVDLKRSGWHTFPLTEAIQALFERGERRLNLDVQCDGCPELAVVPVFVDPGEESHRPFVVGQARLGDSRHRIRKRGLECDGRTNLCCRQQ
;
A
#
# COMPACT_ATOMS: atom_id res chain seq x y z
N LEU A 1 24.79 -12.02 -28.93
CA LEU A 1 24.94 -10.71 -29.58
C LEU A 1 23.81 -10.56 -30.60
N HIS A 2 22.76 -9.81 -30.28
CA HIS A 2 21.65 -9.51 -31.20
C HIS A 2 21.82 -8.08 -31.71
N ALA A 3 22.34 -7.91 -32.93
CA ALA A 3 22.84 -6.64 -33.46
C ALA A 3 21.78 -5.75 -34.16
N GLY A 4 20.48 -5.99 -33.93
CA GLY A 4 19.39 -5.24 -34.54
C GLY A 4 18.57 -6.03 -35.56
N LYS A 5 17.37 -5.51 -35.88
CA LYS A 5 16.41 -6.03 -36.86
C LYS A 5 16.38 -5.08 -38.05
N VAL A 6 16.56 -5.60 -39.26
CA VAL A 6 16.49 -4.82 -40.50
C VAL A 6 15.06 -4.86 -41.03
N ARG A 7 14.49 -3.70 -41.35
CA ARG A 7 13.19 -3.53 -41.97
C ARG A 7 13.29 -3.75 -43.49
N GLU A 8 12.15 -3.98 -44.12
CA GLU A 8 12.02 -4.24 -45.56
C GLU A 8 12.46 -3.05 -46.44
N ASP A 9 12.49 -1.84 -45.86
CA ASP A 9 13.00 -0.62 -46.48
C ASP A 9 14.53 -0.43 -46.31
N GLY A 10 15.23 -1.43 -45.77
CA GLY A 10 16.67 -1.41 -45.54
C GLY A 10 17.11 -0.64 -44.29
N ARG A 11 16.19 -0.10 -43.49
CA ARG A 11 16.53 0.58 -42.23
C ARG A 11 16.79 -0.44 -41.12
N VAL A 12 17.86 -0.22 -40.35
CA VAL A 12 18.22 -1.08 -39.21
C VAL A 12 17.63 -0.48 -37.93
N GLU A 13 16.82 -1.26 -37.23
CA GLU A 13 16.35 -0.96 -35.88
C GLU A 13 17.19 -1.74 -34.87
N ILE A 14 17.82 -1.07 -33.93
CA ILE A 14 18.54 -1.73 -32.83
C ILE A 14 17.60 -1.71 -31.61
N PRO A 15 17.02 -2.85 -31.20
CA PRO A 15 16.29 -2.91 -29.95
C PRO A 15 17.29 -2.64 -28.82
N HIS A 16 17.01 -1.62 -28.01
CA HIS A 16 17.88 -1.16 -26.90
C HIS A 16 19.21 -0.52 -27.35
N LEU A 17 19.13 0.49 -28.21
CA LEU A 17 20.25 1.41 -28.42
C LEU A 17 20.45 2.24 -27.13
N ASP A 18 21.58 2.02 -26.44
CA ASP A 18 21.99 2.83 -25.28
C ASP A 18 22.01 4.32 -25.69
N GLY A 19 21.06 5.10 -25.18
CA GLY A 19 20.90 6.52 -25.49
C GLY A 19 19.52 6.95 -25.99
N HIS A 20 18.66 6.02 -26.40
CA HIS A 20 17.23 6.29 -26.52
C HIS A 20 16.53 5.92 -25.21
N ALA A 21 15.91 6.91 -24.56
CA ALA A 21 15.00 6.64 -23.47
C ALA A 21 13.98 5.61 -23.95
N SER A 22 14.08 4.38 -23.42
CA SER A 22 13.10 3.35 -23.72
C SER A 22 11.71 3.96 -23.46
N PRO A 23 10.76 3.89 -24.41
CA PRO A 23 9.41 4.39 -24.15
C PRO A 23 8.76 3.67 -22.94
N GLY A 24 9.29 2.49 -22.57
CA GLY A 24 8.92 1.78 -21.34
C GLY A 24 9.58 2.29 -20.05
N ALA A 25 10.70 3.04 -20.11
CA ALA A 25 11.37 3.56 -18.91
C ALA A 25 10.79 4.89 -18.42
N ASP A 26 10.11 5.64 -19.29
CA ASP A 26 9.41 6.90 -18.94
C ASP A 26 7.91 6.66 -18.63
N GLY A 27 7.42 5.43 -18.80
CA GLY A 27 6.02 5.00 -18.61
C GLY A 27 5.82 3.91 -17.57
N GLN A 28 6.88 3.41 -16.94
CA GLN A 28 6.73 2.73 -15.66
C GLN A 28 6.43 3.83 -14.64
N GLU A 29 5.14 4.16 -14.55
CA GLU A 29 4.56 4.97 -13.48
C GLU A 29 5.29 4.59 -12.20
N ARG A 30 5.91 5.56 -11.53
CA ARG A 30 6.60 5.29 -10.28
C ARG A 30 5.55 4.83 -9.28
N VAL A 31 5.38 3.51 -9.15
CA VAL A 31 4.60 2.89 -8.10
C VAL A 31 5.44 3.03 -6.85
N SER A 32 5.03 3.94 -5.98
CA SER A 32 5.63 4.11 -4.66
C SER A 32 5.00 3.13 -3.69
N GLU A 33 5.81 2.59 -2.79
CA GLU A 33 5.36 1.79 -1.66
C GLU A 33 5.32 2.67 -0.40
N ILE A 34 4.20 2.59 0.32
CA ILE A 34 3.93 3.33 1.54
C ILE A 34 3.74 2.29 2.64
N ILE A 35 4.53 2.38 3.71
CA ILE A 35 4.39 1.54 4.90
C ILE A 35 4.11 2.46 6.09
N SER A 36 2.99 2.25 6.76
CA SER A 36 2.57 3.02 7.93
C SER A 36 2.30 2.07 9.09
N PHE A 37 2.94 2.30 10.23
CA PHE A 37 2.73 1.51 11.45
C PHE A 37 1.53 2.00 12.25
N ALA A 38 0.90 1.10 13.00
CA ALA A 38 -0.24 1.41 13.83
C ALA A 38 0.14 2.25 15.05
N GLU A 39 -0.75 3.17 15.37
CA GLU A 39 -0.84 3.88 16.65
C GLU A 39 -2.21 3.58 17.28
N THR A 40 -2.36 3.82 18.58
CA THR A 40 -3.62 3.62 19.31
C THR A 40 -3.82 4.70 20.35
N ASP A 41 -5.07 5.15 20.52
CA ASP A 41 -5.45 6.16 21.51
C ASP A 41 -5.77 5.54 22.90
N GLY A 42 -5.59 4.22 23.07
CA GLY A 42 -5.78 3.50 24.33
C GLY A 42 -6.61 2.20 24.21
N LEU A 43 -6.42 1.26 25.15
CA LEU A 43 -7.09 -0.05 25.17
C LEU A 43 -8.34 0.00 26.05
N ALA A 44 -9.51 0.29 25.48
CA ALA A 44 -10.76 0.28 26.23
C ALA A 44 -11.98 -0.13 25.39
N SER A 45 -12.03 -1.37 24.90
CA SER A 45 -13.27 -2.11 24.54
C SER A 45 -12.94 -3.53 24.00
N SER A 46 -13.97 -4.33 23.71
CA SER A 46 -13.89 -5.57 22.91
C SER A 46 -13.49 -5.32 21.44
N ARG A 47 -13.51 -4.05 21.02
CA ARG A 47 -12.96 -3.54 19.76
C ARG A 47 -11.75 -2.68 20.05
N VAL A 48 -10.67 -2.89 19.31
CA VAL A 48 -9.47 -2.06 19.42
C VAL A 48 -9.43 -1.06 18.29
N ARG A 49 -9.31 0.22 18.65
CA ARG A 49 -9.16 1.32 17.69
C ARG A 49 -7.69 1.55 17.40
N LEU A 50 -7.35 1.44 16.12
CA LEU A 50 -6.04 1.75 15.57
C LEU A 50 -6.17 2.96 14.65
N TYR A 51 -5.11 3.75 14.57
CA TYR A 51 -4.99 4.75 13.52
C TYR A 51 -3.62 4.69 12.87
N PHE A 52 -3.58 5.16 11.63
CA PHE A 52 -2.40 5.16 10.79
C PHE A 52 -2.28 6.51 10.10
N PHE A 53 -1.09 7.08 10.10
CA PHE A 53 -0.76 8.22 9.25
C PHE A 53 -0.21 7.72 7.92
N ILE A 54 -1.02 7.80 6.88
CA ILE A 54 -0.65 7.40 5.52
C ILE A 54 0.05 8.59 4.85
N SER A 55 1.31 8.40 4.46
CA SER A 55 2.06 9.42 3.73
C SER A 55 1.53 9.53 2.30
N ASN A 56 1.33 10.77 1.84
CA ASN A 56 0.99 11.07 0.45
C ASN A 56 2.06 11.92 -0.26
N GLU A 57 3.19 12.20 0.42
CA GLU A 57 4.29 13.05 -0.09
C GLU A 57 3.85 14.40 -0.67
N GLY A 58 2.72 14.95 -0.21
CA GLY A 58 2.16 16.20 -0.75
C GLY A 58 1.39 16.04 -2.08
N ASN A 59 1.19 14.82 -2.58
CA ASN A 59 0.40 14.52 -3.76
C ASN A 59 -1.04 14.14 -3.38
N GLN A 60 -2.01 14.82 -3.98
CA GLN A 60 -3.44 14.49 -3.82
C GLN A 60 -3.98 13.59 -4.93
N ASN A 61 -3.26 13.47 -6.05
CA ASN A 61 -3.64 12.66 -7.20
C ASN A 61 -2.92 11.30 -7.18
N LEU A 62 -3.15 10.52 -6.13
CA LEU A 62 -2.60 9.16 -6.01
C LEU A 62 -3.68 8.14 -6.37
N PHE A 63 -3.32 7.19 -7.23
CA PHE A 63 -4.13 6.01 -7.52
C PHE A 63 -3.54 4.82 -6.78
N VAL A 64 -4.31 4.22 -5.88
CA VAL A 64 -3.91 3.05 -5.09
C VAL A 64 -4.04 1.80 -5.95
N VAL A 65 -2.91 1.15 -6.22
CA VAL A 65 -2.85 -0.13 -6.95
C VAL A 65 -3.34 -1.26 -6.06
N GLN A 66 -2.85 -1.30 -4.82
CA GLN A 66 -3.27 -2.24 -3.81
C GLN A 66 -2.91 -1.71 -2.42
N ALA A 67 -3.68 -2.10 -1.40
CA ALA A 67 -3.28 -1.91 -0.03
C ALA A 67 -3.78 -3.00 0.89
N SER A 68 -3.04 -3.27 1.97
CA SER A 68 -3.40 -4.26 2.96
C SER A 68 -2.91 -3.89 4.35
N LEU A 69 -3.76 -4.10 5.35
CA LEU A 69 -3.36 -4.18 6.74
C LEU A 69 -2.71 -5.54 7.01
N TRP A 70 -1.57 -5.51 7.68
CA TRP A 70 -0.89 -6.67 8.24
C TRP A 70 -1.14 -6.72 9.74
N LEU A 71 -1.74 -7.82 10.19
CA LEU A 71 -2.04 -8.08 11.60
C LEU A 71 -1.44 -9.41 12.02
N TYR A 72 -0.70 -9.41 13.12
CA TYR A 72 -0.14 -10.63 13.69
C TYR A 72 -1.13 -11.26 14.68
N LEU A 73 -1.40 -12.55 14.51
CA LEU A 73 -2.25 -13.32 15.42
C LEU A 73 -1.38 -14.34 16.17
N LYS A 74 -1.33 -14.21 17.49
CA LYS A 74 -0.60 -15.09 18.39
C LYS A 74 -1.50 -16.24 18.83
N LEU A 75 -1.01 -17.47 18.72
CA LEU A 75 -1.62 -18.63 19.36
C LEU A 75 -1.00 -18.82 20.73
N LEU A 76 -1.82 -18.71 21.78
CA LEU A 76 -1.38 -19.07 23.12
C LEU A 76 -1.30 -20.60 23.26
N PRO A 77 -0.35 -21.12 24.04
CA PRO A 77 -0.32 -22.54 24.39
C PRO A 77 -1.63 -22.88 25.09
N TYR A 78 -2.43 -23.72 24.45
CA TYR A 78 -3.71 -24.22 24.96
C TYR A 78 -3.73 -25.72 24.69
N VAL A 79 -4.26 -26.50 25.62
CA VAL A 79 -4.38 -27.96 25.49
C VAL A 79 -5.50 -28.27 24.50
N LEU A 80 -5.21 -28.11 23.22
CA LEU A 80 -6.00 -28.63 22.12
C LEU A 80 -5.29 -29.90 21.62
N GLU A 81 -6.08 -30.91 21.26
CA GLU A 81 -5.62 -32.11 20.54
C GLU A 81 -4.54 -31.74 19.50
N LYS A 82 -3.43 -32.48 19.53
CA LYS A 82 -2.25 -32.17 18.72
C LYS A 82 -2.65 -32.13 17.24
N GLY A 83 -2.55 -30.95 16.62
CA GLY A 83 -2.91 -30.73 15.21
C GLY A 83 -4.27 -30.08 14.98
N SER A 84 -5.01 -29.71 16.04
CA SER A 84 -6.26 -28.96 15.91
C SER A 84 -6.02 -27.53 15.41
N ARG A 85 -6.86 -27.12 14.46
CA ARG A 85 -6.83 -25.83 13.75
C ARG A 85 -7.80 -24.86 14.43
N ARG A 86 -7.34 -23.66 14.81
CA ARG A 86 -8.20 -22.64 15.42
C ARG A 86 -8.77 -21.74 14.34
N LYS A 87 -10.09 -21.70 14.24
CA LYS A 87 -10.81 -20.92 13.24
C LYS A 87 -11.48 -19.73 13.90
N VAL A 88 -10.91 -18.56 13.71
CA VAL A 88 -11.46 -17.28 14.19
C VAL A 88 -11.96 -16.45 13.03
N ARG A 89 -12.74 -15.41 13.32
CA ARG A 89 -13.21 -14.45 12.32
C ARG A 89 -12.75 -13.06 12.73
N VAL A 90 -11.95 -12.43 11.88
CA VAL A 90 -11.45 -11.08 12.12
C VAL A 90 -12.21 -10.13 11.21
N LYS A 91 -12.70 -9.04 11.80
CA LYS A 91 -13.40 -7.94 11.13
C LYS A 91 -12.59 -6.66 11.32
N VAL A 92 -12.32 -5.99 10.22
CA VAL A 92 -11.64 -4.69 10.19
C VAL A 92 -12.63 -3.68 9.66
N TYR A 93 -13.07 -2.78 10.53
CA TYR A 93 -13.98 -1.71 10.17
C TYR A 93 -13.18 -0.47 9.78
N PHE A 94 -13.60 0.23 8.73
CA PHE A 94 -13.01 1.50 8.29
C PHE A 94 -14.11 2.51 7.90
N GLN A 95 -13.82 3.79 8.03
CA GLN A 95 -14.79 4.85 7.74
C GLN A 95 -15.01 5.03 6.21
N GLU A 96 -16.27 5.04 5.78
CA GLU A 96 -16.68 5.19 4.37
C GLU A 96 -16.57 6.66 3.88
N GLN A 97 -16.64 6.86 2.56
CA GLN A 97 -16.83 8.17 1.93
C GLN A 97 -18.21 8.79 2.26
N GLY A 98 -18.27 9.72 3.20
CA GLY A 98 -19.50 10.51 3.44
C GLY A 98 -19.49 11.35 4.72
N HIS A 99 -20.41 12.31 4.81
CA HIS A 99 -20.71 13.00 6.08
C HIS A 99 -21.53 12.06 6.96
N GLY A 100 -20.87 11.25 7.78
CA GLY A 100 -21.54 10.35 8.72
C GLY A 100 -20.60 9.39 9.45
N ASP A 101 -21.14 8.75 10.49
CA ASP A 101 -20.50 7.74 11.33
C ASP A 101 -20.64 6.33 10.72
N GLN A 102 -20.61 6.24 9.38
CA GLN A 102 -20.81 5.00 8.62
C GLN A 102 -19.48 4.28 8.42
N TRP A 103 -19.46 3.00 8.77
CA TRP A 103 -18.28 2.14 8.74
C TRP A 103 -18.51 0.96 7.80
N ASP A 104 -17.62 0.79 6.85
CA ASP A 104 -17.49 -0.43 6.04
C ASP A 104 -16.69 -1.49 6.79
N VAL A 105 -16.76 -2.74 6.32
CA VAL A 105 -16.10 -3.87 6.96
C VAL A 105 -15.44 -4.82 5.97
N VAL A 106 -14.19 -5.16 6.26
CA VAL A 106 -13.48 -6.29 5.65
C VAL A 106 -13.47 -7.44 6.66
N GLU A 107 -14.12 -8.54 6.28
CA GLU A 107 -14.20 -9.72 7.11
C GLU A 107 -13.35 -10.87 6.53
N LYS A 108 -12.58 -11.53 7.39
CA LYS A 108 -11.79 -12.70 7.02
C LYS A 108 -11.91 -13.79 8.07
N LYS A 109 -12.25 -15.01 7.62
CA LYS A 109 -12.08 -16.23 8.42
C LYS A 109 -10.61 -16.62 8.40
N VAL A 110 -10.00 -16.70 9.58
CA VAL A 110 -8.59 -17.04 9.72
C VAL A 110 -8.47 -18.39 10.39
N ASP A 111 -7.68 -19.26 9.77
CA ASP A 111 -7.45 -20.61 10.26
C ASP A 111 -5.97 -20.79 10.65
N LEU A 112 -5.73 -20.83 11.97
CA LEU A 112 -4.42 -20.81 12.60
C LEU A 112 -3.97 -22.22 13.02
N LYS A 113 -2.84 -22.64 12.48
CA LYS A 113 -2.04 -23.79 12.98
C LYS A 113 -0.90 -23.38 13.89
N ARG A 114 -0.41 -22.15 13.72
CA ARG A 114 0.68 -21.50 14.45
C ARG A 114 0.42 -19.99 14.45
N SER A 115 1.11 -19.25 15.31
CA SER A 115 1.12 -17.79 15.26
C SER A 115 1.65 -17.29 13.91
N GLY A 116 1.13 -16.18 13.41
CA GLY A 116 1.58 -15.64 12.13
C GLY A 116 0.86 -14.37 11.67
N TRP A 117 1.40 -13.80 10.59
CA TRP A 117 0.87 -12.62 9.93
C TRP A 117 -0.31 -12.95 9.01
N HIS A 118 -1.31 -12.08 9.02
CA HIS A 118 -2.47 -12.15 8.14
C HIS A 118 -2.77 -10.79 7.53
N THR A 119 -3.12 -10.80 6.24
CA THR A 119 -3.44 -9.59 5.49
C THR A 119 -4.93 -9.36 5.36
N PHE A 120 -5.35 -8.09 5.39
CA PHE A 120 -6.73 -7.64 5.20
C PHE A 120 -6.73 -6.55 4.13
N PRO A 121 -7.41 -6.74 2.99
CA PRO A 121 -7.41 -5.77 1.91
C PRO A 121 -8.03 -4.45 2.38
N LEU A 122 -7.36 -3.33 2.09
CA LEU A 122 -7.80 -1.97 2.42
C LEU A 122 -7.63 -1.00 1.23
N THR A 123 -7.55 -1.53 0.02
CA THR A 123 -7.32 -0.73 -1.21
C THR A 123 -8.34 0.40 -1.35
N GLU A 124 -9.64 0.09 -1.22
CA GLU A 124 -10.73 1.06 -1.32
C GLU A 124 -10.68 2.10 -0.20
N ALA A 125 -10.39 1.67 1.03
CA ALA A 125 -10.26 2.56 2.18
C ALA A 125 -9.14 3.61 2.01
N ILE A 126 -7.98 3.18 1.49
CA ILE A 126 -6.85 4.11 1.24
C ILE A 126 -7.11 4.99 0.02
N GLN A 127 -7.73 4.46 -1.03
CA GLN A 127 -8.13 5.26 -2.20
C GLN A 127 -9.08 6.40 -1.78
N ALA A 128 -10.09 6.06 -0.98
CA ALA A 128 -11.03 7.02 -0.41
C ALA A 128 -10.34 8.06 0.50
N LEU A 129 -9.36 7.65 1.30
CA LEU A 129 -8.59 8.56 2.15
C LEU A 129 -7.84 9.61 1.31
N PHE A 130 -7.20 9.20 0.21
CA PHE A 130 -6.49 10.13 -0.68
C PHE A 130 -7.44 11.05 -1.43
N GLU A 131 -8.60 10.57 -1.89
CA GLU A 131 -9.62 11.39 -2.55
C GLU A 131 -10.17 12.50 -1.64
N ARG A 132 -10.24 12.25 -0.33
CA ARG A 132 -10.61 13.27 0.67
C ARG A 132 -9.46 14.24 1.01
N GLY A 133 -8.24 13.97 0.55
CA GLY A 133 -7.04 14.72 0.95
C GLY A 133 -6.64 14.52 2.42
N GLU A 134 -7.16 13.47 3.05
CA GLU A 134 -6.87 13.10 4.44
C GLU A 134 -5.61 12.23 4.52
N ARG A 135 -5.07 12.10 5.73
CA ARG A 135 -3.89 11.25 6.00
C ARG A 135 -4.08 10.31 7.18
N ARG A 136 -5.08 10.55 8.04
CA ARG A 136 -5.35 9.72 9.21
C ARG A 136 -6.41 8.68 8.84
N LEU A 137 -6.00 7.42 8.72
CA LEU A 137 -6.89 6.29 8.59
C LEU A 137 -7.23 5.76 9.98
N ASN A 138 -8.51 5.70 10.34
CA ASN A 138 -8.97 5.08 11.58
C ASN A 138 -9.58 3.70 11.27
N LEU A 139 -9.18 2.68 12.04
CA LEU A 139 -9.66 1.32 11.93
C LEU A 139 -10.15 0.81 13.29
N ASP A 140 -11.29 0.13 13.31
CA ASP A 140 -11.71 -0.66 14.47
C ASP A 140 -11.52 -2.14 14.14
N VAL A 141 -10.77 -2.87 14.98
CA VAL A 141 -10.47 -4.30 14.78
C VAL A 141 -11.22 -5.13 15.82
N GLN A 142 -11.94 -6.15 15.33
CA GLN A 142 -12.68 -7.10 16.14
C GLN A 142 -12.28 -8.53 15.76
N CYS A 143 -12.04 -9.39 16.75
CA CYS A 143 -11.82 -10.82 16.53
C CYS A 143 -12.86 -11.68 17.26
N ASP A 144 -13.78 -12.25 16.50
CA ASP A 144 -14.80 -13.17 17.02
C ASP A 144 -14.19 -14.57 17.21
N GLY A 145 -14.37 -15.15 18.40
CA GLY A 145 -13.83 -16.47 18.75
C GLY A 145 -12.37 -16.46 19.24
N CYS A 146 -11.72 -15.30 19.30
CA CYS A 146 -10.33 -15.19 19.73
C CYS A 146 -10.12 -15.62 21.19
N PRO A 147 -10.86 -15.09 22.18
CA PRO A 147 -10.72 -15.48 23.58
C PRO A 147 -10.96 -16.98 23.80
N GLU A 148 -12.01 -17.54 23.20
CA GLU A 148 -12.44 -18.93 23.38
C GLU A 148 -11.46 -19.93 22.76
N LEU A 149 -10.81 -19.53 21.67
CA LEU A 149 -9.83 -20.35 20.97
C LEU A 149 -8.38 -19.98 21.32
N ALA A 150 -8.17 -19.20 22.39
CA ALA A 150 -6.86 -18.78 22.88
C ALA A 150 -5.98 -18.13 21.79
N VAL A 151 -6.61 -17.35 20.91
CA VAL A 151 -5.97 -16.54 19.87
C VAL A 151 -5.93 -15.09 20.34
N VAL A 152 -4.78 -14.44 20.21
CA VAL A 152 -4.57 -13.05 20.63
C VAL A 152 -4.05 -12.24 19.44
N PRO A 153 -4.83 -11.31 18.89
CA PRO A 153 -4.30 -10.32 17.96
C PRO A 153 -3.30 -9.41 18.67
N VAL A 154 -2.14 -9.20 18.07
CA VAL A 154 -1.16 -8.22 18.57
C VAL A 154 -1.48 -6.86 17.96
N PHE A 155 -1.60 -5.85 18.83
CA PHE A 155 -1.89 -4.47 18.45
C PHE A 155 -0.65 -3.60 18.72
N VAL A 156 -0.78 -2.46 19.39
CA VAL A 156 0.35 -1.61 19.78
C VAL A 156 0.76 -1.99 21.20
N ASP A 157 1.83 -2.79 21.31
CA ASP A 157 2.40 -3.26 22.58
C ASP A 157 3.93 -3.09 22.55
N PRO A 158 4.52 -2.31 23.48
CA PRO A 158 5.98 -2.13 23.58
C PRO A 158 6.77 -3.44 23.78
N GLY A 159 6.14 -4.50 24.29
CA GLY A 159 6.75 -5.81 24.45
C GLY A 159 6.74 -6.68 23.19
N GLU A 160 5.97 -6.30 22.17
CA GLU A 160 5.75 -7.05 20.93
C GLU A 160 5.96 -6.18 19.68
N GLU A 161 6.95 -5.27 19.72
CA GLU A 161 7.25 -4.30 18.65
C GLU A 161 7.48 -4.94 17.27
N SER A 162 8.09 -6.12 17.22
CA SER A 162 8.30 -6.85 15.96
C SER A 162 7.01 -7.35 15.31
N HIS A 163 5.90 -7.37 16.06
CA HIS A 163 4.58 -7.80 15.64
C HIS A 163 3.57 -6.64 15.56
N ARG A 164 4.03 -5.39 15.70
CA ARG A 164 3.21 -4.19 15.58
C ARG A 164 2.50 -4.15 14.20
N PRO A 165 1.17 -3.96 14.15
CA PRO A 165 0.45 -3.90 12.88
C PRO A 165 0.91 -2.76 11.99
N PHE A 166 0.85 -2.96 10.68
CA PHE A 166 1.19 -1.95 9.70
C PHE A 166 0.32 -2.08 8.45
N VAL A 167 0.10 -0.97 7.78
CA VAL A 167 -0.52 -0.91 6.46
C VAL A 167 0.58 -0.78 5.44
N VAL A 168 0.52 -1.61 4.40
CA VAL A 168 1.32 -1.44 3.18
C VAL A 168 0.40 -1.06 2.04
N GLY A 169 0.74 0.00 1.31
CA GLY A 169 0.01 0.48 0.15
C GLY A 169 0.97 0.71 -1.00
N GLN A 170 0.56 0.33 -2.21
CA GLN A 170 1.23 0.70 -3.44
C GLN A 170 0.37 1.73 -4.16
N ALA A 171 0.94 2.88 -4.45
CA ALA A 171 0.25 3.97 -5.11
C ALA A 171 1.10 4.51 -6.26
N ARG A 172 0.44 4.88 -7.35
CA ARG A 172 1.06 5.59 -8.48
C ARG A 172 0.46 6.98 -8.59
N LEU A 173 1.20 7.90 -9.17
CA LEU A 173 0.63 9.17 -9.58
C LEU A 173 -0.46 8.91 -10.61
N GLY A 174 -1.65 9.47 -10.36
CA GLY A 174 -2.70 9.51 -11.36
C GLY A 174 -2.22 10.24 -12.61
N ASP A 175 -2.84 9.93 -13.75
CA ASP A 175 -2.45 10.45 -15.06
C ASP A 175 -2.44 11.99 -15.07
N SER A 176 -1.27 12.57 -14.81
CA SER A 176 -1.08 14.01 -14.89
C SER A 176 -1.03 14.38 -16.37
N ARG A 177 -2.20 14.72 -16.96
CA ARG A 177 -2.28 15.28 -18.33
C ARG A 177 -1.43 16.56 -18.53
N HIS A 178 -0.81 17.06 -17.46
CA HIS A 178 0.13 18.16 -17.46
C HIS A 178 1.47 17.81 -16.79
N ARG A 179 2.06 16.63 -17.06
CA ARG A 179 3.49 16.48 -16.82
C ARG A 179 4.20 17.46 -17.76
N ILE A 180 4.53 18.64 -17.26
CA ILE A 180 5.45 19.56 -17.90
C ILE A 180 6.75 18.77 -18.07
N ARG A 181 6.93 18.14 -19.23
CA ARG A 181 8.23 17.65 -19.65
C ARG A 181 9.10 18.90 -19.63
N LYS A 182 10.02 18.98 -18.68
CA LYS A 182 11.12 19.94 -18.73
C LYS A 182 11.86 19.64 -20.03
N ARG A 183 11.47 20.31 -21.12
CA ARG A 183 12.23 20.28 -22.36
C ARG A 183 13.50 21.05 -22.01
N GLY A 184 14.65 20.41 -22.18
CA GLY A 184 15.92 21.14 -22.10
C GLY A 184 15.87 22.30 -23.09
N LEU A 185 16.42 23.45 -22.70
CA LEU A 185 16.54 24.58 -23.62
C LEU A 185 17.46 24.16 -24.77
N GLU A 186 17.05 24.40 -26.01
CA GLU A 186 17.92 24.21 -27.18
C GLU A 186 18.58 25.54 -27.49
N CYS A 187 19.88 25.51 -27.83
CA CYS A 187 20.63 26.73 -28.08
C CYS A 187 20.18 27.36 -29.42
N ASP A 188 19.26 28.33 -29.36
CA ASP A 188 18.76 29.10 -30.51
C ASP A 188 19.50 30.44 -30.71
N GLY A 189 20.57 30.67 -29.95
CA GLY A 189 21.37 31.89 -29.98
C GLY A 189 20.74 33.09 -29.24
N ARG A 190 19.57 32.93 -28.63
CA ARG A 190 18.85 34.00 -27.91
C ARG A 190 18.87 33.87 -26.39
N THR A 191 19.29 32.71 -25.88
CA THR A 191 19.36 32.43 -24.43
C THR A 191 20.80 32.42 -23.92
N ASN A 192 21.02 32.98 -22.72
CA ASN A 192 22.28 32.92 -21.97
C ASN A 192 22.25 31.85 -20.86
N LEU A 193 21.21 31.02 -20.82
CA LEU A 193 21.07 29.90 -19.89
C LEU A 193 21.75 28.64 -20.46
N CYS A 194 22.08 27.69 -19.59
CA CYS A 194 22.62 26.40 -20.01
C CYS A 194 21.61 25.68 -20.94
N CYS A 195 22.04 25.40 -22.16
CA CYS A 195 21.23 24.83 -23.24
C CYS A 195 21.98 23.66 -23.90
N ARG A 196 21.24 22.78 -24.57
CA ARG A 196 21.78 21.69 -25.39
C ARG A 196 22.01 22.19 -26.81
N GLN A 197 23.24 22.05 -27.29
CA GLN A 197 23.61 22.29 -28.68
C GLN A 197 23.53 20.96 -29.45
N GLN A 198 22.92 20.97 -30.65
CA GLN A 198 22.91 19.81 -31.55
C GLN A 198 24.20 19.76 -32.36
#